data_AF-A0A9D3BKB6-F1
#
_entry.id   AF-A0A9D3BKB6-F1
#
_cell.length_a   1.000
_cell.length_b   1.000
_cell.length_c   1.000
_cell.angle_alpha   90.00
_cell.angle_beta   90.00
_cell.angle_gamma   90.00
#
_symmetry.space_group_name_H-M   'P 1'
#
loop_
_entity.id
_entity.type
_entity.pdbx_description
1 polymer ?
#
loop_
_entity_poly.entity_id
_entity_poly.type
_entity_poly.pdbx_seq_one_letter_code
_entity_poly.pdbx_strand_id
1 'polypeptide(L)'
;MLTNVSGSADGDEVCRSDRGYITSLALVNAFTFTVGQPVTATLLCITFTSRKSVDILNCNLALFHNFLYLVCILHFIFLLSWQHRAQRLLQLLLVYAQIGGPMSLCFICLERYVAVIRPTSYPLLRRYRCREVGAVTVWVSSLCAAMVTILTNNSPSTEWLMSAVPLGVMLLMTKLMVWGSISIARALRRSGPGRDELHPLKRKAFRTVCATTALNLLCYIPVALLLEFKLLARQTFQCWLTPVCFLVLSAASVVHPMFYLSTQGGLPPFCKRPAAE
;
A
#
# COMPACT_ATOMS: atom_id res chain seq x y z
N MET A 1 -33.58 29.99 2.50
CA MET A 1 -32.21 30.41 2.83
C MET A 1 -31.26 29.47 2.09
N LEU A 2 -30.96 29.81 0.83
CA LEU A 2 -30.07 29.05 -0.06
C LEU A 2 -28.64 29.52 0.25
N THR A 3 -27.84 28.67 0.90
CA THR A 3 -26.42 28.94 1.09
C THR A 3 -25.66 28.56 -0.17
N ASN A 4 -25.11 29.60 -0.81
CA ASN A 4 -24.21 29.52 -1.97
C ASN A 4 -23.06 28.53 -1.71
N VAL A 5 -23.07 27.43 -2.48
CA VAL A 5 -21.95 26.51 -2.63
C VAL A 5 -21.06 27.05 -3.75
N SER A 6 -20.24 28.06 -3.47
CA SER A 6 -19.29 28.61 -4.45
C SER A 6 -17.87 28.82 -3.90
N GLY A 7 -17.58 28.46 -2.64
CA GLY A 7 -16.27 28.68 -2.02
C GLY A 7 -15.28 27.50 -2.03
N SER A 8 -15.66 26.32 -2.53
CA SER A 8 -14.81 25.12 -2.48
C SER A 8 -14.04 24.85 -3.77
N ALA A 9 -14.58 25.28 -4.91
CA ALA A 9 -13.96 25.05 -6.22
C ALA A 9 -12.76 25.98 -6.45
N ASP A 10 -12.86 27.22 -5.94
CA ASP A 10 -11.85 28.27 -6.16
C ASP A 10 -10.51 27.95 -5.46
N GLY A 11 -10.53 27.34 -4.27
CA GLY A 11 -9.32 26.99 -3.51
C GLY A 11 -8.51 25.83 -4.11
N ASP A 12 -9.18 24.77 -4.60
CA ASP A 12 -8.50 23.64 -5.25
C ASP A 12 -7.91 24.04 -6.62
N GLU A 13 -8.55 24.96 -7.35
CA GLU A 13 -7.99 25.53 -8.60
C GLU A 13 -6.77 26.42 -8.34
N VAL A 14 -6.81 27.25 -7.29
CA VAL A 14 -5.67 28.07 -6.87
C VAL A 14 -4.47 27.19 -6.45
N CYS A 15 -4.69 26.13 -5.68
CA CYS A 15 -3.62 25.18 -5.33
C CYS A 15 -3.04 24.46 -6.57
N ARG A 16 -3.89 24.10 -7.54
CA ARG A 16 -3.49 23.34 -8.73
C ARG A 16 -2.53 24.14 -9.63
N SER A 17 -2.68 25.47 -9.66
CA SER A 17 -1.82 26.36 -10.43
C SER A 17 -0.61 26.89 -9.63
N ASP A 18 -0.50 26.56 -8.35
CA ASP A 18 0.62 27.00 -7.52
C ASP A 18 1.92 26.28 -7.91
N ARG A 19 2.99 27.08 -8.06
CA ARG A 19 4.31 26.58 -8.45
C ARG A 19 4.93 25.71 -7.35
N GLY A 20 4.64 26.00 -6.09
CA GLY A 20 5.09 25.22 -4.94
C GLY A 20 4.48 23.83 -4.94
N TYR A 21 3.16 23.74 -5.14
CA TYR A 21 2.44 22.47 -5.27
C TYR A 21 3.00 21.56 -6.37
N ILE A 22 3.16 22.09 -7.59
CA ILE A 22 3.70 21.34 -8.73
C ILE A 22 5.12 20.85 -8.44
N THR A 23 5.97 21.74 -7.91
CA THR A 23 7.36 21.40 -7.57
C THR A 23 7.41 20.30 -6.52
N SER A 24 6.56 20.37 -5.49
CA SER A 24 6.49 19.35 -4.45
C SER A 24 6.10 17.97 -5.00
N LEU A 25 5.09 17.90 -5.87
CA LEU A 25 4.69 16.64 -6.51
C LEU A 25 5.79 16.11 -7.44
N ALA A 26 6.46 16.98 -8.19
CA ALA A 26 7.57 16.59 -9.04
C ALA A 26 8.70 15.94 -8.22
N LEU A 27 9.07 16.54 -7.08
CA LEU A 27 10.06 15.99 -6.16
C LEU A 27 9.65 14.64 -5.58
N VAL A 28 8.39 14.50 -5.15
CA VAL A 28 7.88 13.22 -4.64
C VAL A 28 7.91 12.13 -5.72
N ASN A 29 7.51 12.44 -6.95
CA ASN A 29 7.59 11.49 -8.07
C ASN A 29 9.03 11.11 -8.39
N ALA A 30 9.95 12.07 -8.42
CA ALA A 30 11.37 11.82 -8.65
C ALA A 30 11.98 10.93 -7.57
N PHE A 31 11.68 11.20 -6.28
CA PHE A 31 12.10 10.34 -5.17
C PHE A 31 11.53 8.92 -5.29
N THR A 32 10.24 8.82 -5.56
CA THR A 32 9.52 7.54 -5.68
C THR A 32 10.08 6.69 -6.81
N PHE A 33 10.39 7.31 -7.95
CA PHE A 33 11.01 6.65 -9.09
C PHE A 33 12.44 6.21 -8.79
N THR A 34 13.29 7.15 -8.32
CA THR A 34 14.73 6.88 -8.12
C THR A 34 15.00 5.87 -7.01
N VAL A 35 14.18 5.84 -5.96
CA VAL A 35 14.36 4.93 -4.82
C VAL A 35 13.45 3.70 -4.94
N GLY A 36 12.17 3.89 -5.24
CA GLY A 36 11.17 2.83 -5.17
C GLY A 36 11.24 1.82 -6.30
N GLN A 37 11.49 2.27 -7.52
CA GLN A 37 11.58 1.37 -8.66
C GLN A 37 12.77 0.41 -8.57
N PRO A 38 14.02 0.85 -8.27
CA PRO A 38 15.14 -0.08 -8.15
C PRO A 38 14.94 -1.12 -7.05
N VAL A 39 14.43 -0.72 -5.88
CA VAL A 39 14.16 -1.63 -4.75
C VAL A 39 13.15 -2.71 -5.15
N THR A 40 12.08 -2.30 -5.84
CA THR A 40 10.98 -3.21 -6.18
C THR A 40 11.32 -4.10 -7.38
N ALA A 41 12.02 -3.56 -8.39
CA ALA A 41 12.56 -4.33 -9.51
C ALA A 41 13.58 -5.37 -9.02
N THR A 42 14.44 -5.00 -8.07
CA THR A 42 15.39 -5.93 -7.44
C THR A 42 14.65 -7.05 -6.70
N LEU A 43 13.62 -6.72 -5.92
CA LEU A 43 12.81 -7.73 -5.24
C LEU A 43 12.15 -8.70 -6.24
N LEU A 44 11.58 -8.19 -7.33
CA LEU A 44 10.99 -9.02 -8.39
C LEU A 44 12.06 -9.91 -9.04
N CYS A 45 13.21 -9.35 -9.41
CA CYS A 45 14.32 -10.09 -10.01
C CYS A 45 14.82 -11.22 -9.10
N ILE A 46 15.03 -10.95 -7.80
CA ILE A 46 15.39 -11.99 -6.82
C ILE A 46 14.30 -13.05 -6.73
N THR A 47 13.03 -12.64 -6.70
CA THR A 47 11.90 -13.55 -6.56
C THR A 47 11.79 -14.51 -7.75
N PHE A 48 12.00 -14.02 -8.97
CA PHE A 48 11.98 -14.84 -10.20
C PHE A 48 13.24 -15.68 -10.40
N THR A 49 14.40 -15.17 -9.99
CA THR A 49 15.69 -15.89 -10.15
C THR A 49 15.92 -16.91 -9.03
N SER A 50 15.20 -16.81 -7.91
CA SER A 50 15.37 -17.73 -6.79
C SER A 50 14.82 -19.12 -7.11
N ARG A 51 15.59 -20.16 -6.77
CA ARG A 51 15.11 -21.55 -6.78
C ARG A 51 14.16 -21.88 -5.60
N LYS A 52 13.88 -20.93 -4.71
CA LYS A 52 12.97 -21.12 -3.57
C LYS A 52 11.51 -20.98 -4.03
N SER A 53 10.58 -21.58 -3.28
CA SER A 53 9.15 -21.44 -3.56
C SER A 53 8.73 -19.96 -3.54
N VAL A 54 8.16 -19.49 -4.65
CA VAL A 54 7.70 -18.11 -4.81
C VAL A 54 6.58 -17.81 -3.82
N ASP A 55 6.74 -16.70 -3.12
CA ASP A 55 5.75 -16.15 -2.20
C ASP A 55 4.74 -15.31 -3.00
N ILE A 56 3.67 -15.96 -3.45
CA ILE A 56 2.72 -15.40 -4.44
C ILE A 56 2.17 -14.04 -4.01
N LEU A 57 1.78 -13.87 -2.75
CA LEU A 57 1.19 -12.62 -2.27
C LEU A 57 2.23 -11.48 -2.16
N ASN A 58 3.46 -11.80 -1.75
CA ASN A 58 4.54 -10.80 -1.74
C ASN A 58 5.00 -10.44 -3.16
N CYS A 59 5.04 -11.41 -4.07
CA CYS A 59 5.28 -11.18 -5.49
C CYS A 59 4.19 -10.29 -6.10
N ASN A 60 2.92 -10.59 -5.82
CA ASN A 60 1.80 -9.77 -6.24
C ASN A 60 1.91 -8.33 -5.74
N LEU A 61 2.26 -8.13 -4.47
CA LEU A 61 2.46 -6.80 -3.91
C LEU A 61 3.63 -6.06 -4.58
N ALA A 62 4.71 -6.76 -4.92
CA ALA A 62 5.82 -6.17 -5.67
C ALA A 62 5.41 -5.77 -7.10
N LEU A 63 4.62 -6.59 -7.79
CA LEU A 63 4.04 -6.25 -9.10
C LEU A 63 3.07 -5.05 -8.99
N PHE A 64 2.26 -5.03 -7.94
CA PHE A 64 1.32 -3.94 -7.65
C PHE A 64 2.06 -2.60 -7.46
N HIS A 65 3.14 -2.58 -6.68
CA HIS A 65 4.00 -1.40 -6.52
C HIS A 65 4.76 -1.05 -7.80
N ASN A 66 5.21 -2.04 -8.58
CA ASN A 66 5.87 -1.77 -9.86
C ASN A 66 4.93 -1.04 -10.83
N PHE A 67 3.67 -1.49 -10.95
CA PHE A 67 2.65 -0.81 -11.73
C PHE A 67 2.37 0.60 -11.20
N LEU A 68 2.27 0.77 -9.88
CA LEU A 68 2.14 2.09 -9.25
C LEU A 68 3.25 3.03 -9.73
N TYR A 69 4.53 2.60 -9.68
CA TYR A 69 5.65 3.44 -10.10
C TYR A 69 5.66 3.75 -11.60
N LEU A 70 5.24 2.82 -12.46
CA LEU A 70 5.07 3.08 -13.89
C LEU A 70 4.04 4.19 -14.14
N VAL A 71 2.91 4.14 -13.42
CA VAL A 71 1.88 5.18 -13.49
C VAL A 71 2.38 6.49 -12.86
N CYS A 72 3.24 6.46 -11.83
CA CYS A 72 3.90 7.66 -11.29
C CYS A 72 4.80 8.36 -12.33
N ILE A 73 5.54 7.60 -13.16
CA ILE A 73 6.34 8.18 -14.25
C ILE A 73 5.43 8.87 -15.26
N LEU A 74 4.32 8.22 -15.63
CA LEU A 74 3.34 8.79 -16.53
C LEU A 74 2.73 10.07 -15.93
N HIS A 75 2.40 10.06 -14.63
CA HIS A 75 1.95 11.23 -13.90
C HIS A 75 2.98 12.36 -13.92
N PHE A 76 4.27 12.09 -13.73
CA PHE A 76 5.34 13.08 -13.82
C PHE A 76 5.42 13.73 -15.21
N ILE A 77 5.36 12.94 -16.28
CA ILE A 77 5.37 13.45 -17.67
C ILE A 77 4.15 14.33 -17.92
N PHE A 78 2.97 13.89 -17.50
CA PHE A 78 1.74 14.68 -17.63
C PHE A 78 1.74 15.91 -16.74
N LEU A 79 2.39 15.88 -15.59
CA LEU A 79 2.49 17.04 -14.70
C LEU A 79 3.26 18.18 -15.40
N LEU A 80 4.30 17.84 -16.18
CA LEU A 80 5.08 18.80 -16.96
C LEU A 80 4.38 19.27 -18.25
N SER A 81 3.58 18.39 -18.87
CA SER A 81 3.03 18.64 -20.22
C SER A 81 1.54 19.01 -20.24
N TRP A 82 0.71 18.35 -19.42
CA TRP A 82 -0.75 18.52 -19.36
C TRP A 82 -1.29 18.41 -17.93
N GLN A 83 -1.21 19.52 -17.18
CA GLN A 83 -1.59 19.60 -15.76
C GLN A 83 -3.01 19.06 -15.46
N HIS A 84 -3.99 19.34 -16.31
CA HIS A 84 -5.36 18.85 -16.10
C HIS A 84 -5.47 17.32 -16.15
N ARG A 85 -4.66 16.64 -16.99
CA ARG A 85 -4.63 15.16 -17.04
C ARG A 85 -3.84 14.58 -15.88
N ALA A 86 -2.78 15.27 -15.44
CA ALA A 86 -1.98 14.86 -14.28
C ALA A 86 -2.84 14.74 -13.03
N GLN A 87 -3.76 15.67 -12.79
CA GLN A 87 -4.61 15.65 -11.60
C GLN A 87 -5.55 14.44 -11.53
N ARG A 88 -6.11 14.01 -12.66
CA ARG A 88 -6.91 12.78 -12.74
C ARG A 88 -6.05 11.54 -12.48
N LEU A 89 -4.82 11.52 -12.99
CA LEU A 89 -3.88 10.44 -12.71
C LEU A 89 -3.43 10.40 -11.24
N LEU A 90 -3.27 11.57 -10.59
CA LEU A 90 -2.95 11.64 -9.18
C LEU A 90 -4.07 11.06 -8.31
N GLN A 91 -5.32 11.41 -8.62
CA GLN A 91 -6.49 10.83 -7.93
C GLN A 91 -6.55 9.31 -8.12
N LEU A 92 -6.34 8.83 -9.34
CA LEU A 92 -6.24 7.39 -9.64
C LEU A 92 -5.17 6.73 -8.78
N LEU A 93 -3.94 7.29 -8.77
CA LEU A 93 -2.81 6.77 -8.02
C LEU A 93 -3.07 6.69 -6.51
N LEU A 94 -3.67 7.73 -5.94
CA LEU A 94 -4.00 7.78 -4.51
C LEU A 94 -5.02 6.71 -4.15
N VAL A 95 -6.15 6.62 -4.87
CA VAL A 95 -7.20 5.62 -4.58
C VAL A 95 -6.66 4.20 -4.80
N TYR A 96 -5.92 3.98 -5.89
CA TYR A 96 -5.31 2.70 -6.20
C TYR A 96 -4.37 2.25 -5.07
N ALA A 97 -3.43 3.11 -4.64
CA ALA A 97 -2.49 2.79 -3.57
C ALA A 97 -3.19 2.61 -2.21
N GLN A 98 -4.19 3.44 -1.91
CA GLN A 98 -4.91 3.44 -0.64
C GLN A 98 -5.78 2.20 -0.43
N ILE A 99 -6.29 1.61 -1.51
CA ILE A 99 -7.13 0.40 -1.44
C ILE A 99 -6.26 -0.86 -1.58
N GLY A 100 -5.46 -0.94 -2.63
CA GLY A 100 -4.75 -2.18 -2.95
C GLY A 100 -3.58 -2.48 -2.01
N GLY A 101 -2.90 -1.46 -1.48
CA GLY A 101 -1.82 -1.61 -0.50
C GLY A 101 -2.30 -2.32 0.78
N PRO A 102 -3.24 -1.73 1.55
CA PRO A 102 -3.78 -2.34 2.76
C PRO A 102 -4.42 -3.70 2.55
N MET A 103 -5.16 -3.90 1.44
CA MET A 103 -5.74 -5.21 1.12
C MET A 103 -4.66 -6.28 0.93
N SER A 104 -3.58 -5.96 0.20
CA SER A 104 -2.45 -6.87 0.03
C SER A 104 -1.79 -7.22 1.37
N LEU A 105 -1.54 -6.21 2.21
CA LEU A 105 -0.98 -6.42 3.55
C LEU A 105 -1.89 -7.29 4.43
N CYS A 106 -3.20 -7.12 4.32
CA CYS A 106 -4.17 -7.93 5.04
C CYS A 106 -4.15 -9.40 4.59
N PHE A 107 -4.12 -9.67 3.28
CA PHE A 107 -4.01 -11.05 2.77
C PHE A 107 -2.69 -11.71 3.20
N ILE A 108 -1.58 -10.99 3.14
CA ILE A 108 -0.27 -11.48 3.65
C ILE A 108 -0.39 -11.81 5.15
N CYS A 109 -0.99 -10.92 5.94
CA CYS A 109 -1.18 -11.14 7.37
C CYS A 109 -2.05 -12.37 7.65
N LEU A 110 -3.15 -12.54 6.92
CA LEU A 110 -4.06 -13.68 7.07
C LEU A 110 -3.36 -15.00 6.70
N GLU A 111 -2.57 -15.02 5.64
CA GLU A 111 -1.78 -16.19 5.26
C GLU A 111 -0.83 -16.62 6.38
N ARG A 112 -0.08 -15.66 6.95
CA ARG A 112 0.85 -15.96 8.06
C ARG A 112 0.12 -16.40 9.32
N TYR A 113 -1.04 -15.80 9.60
CA TYR A 113 -1.90 -16.22 10.70
C TYR A 113 -2.33 -17.67 10.53
N VAL A 114 -2.87 -18.05 9.37
CA VAL A 114 -3.32 -19.44 9.13
C VAL A 114 -2.14 -20.41 9.22
N ALA A 115 -0.99 -20.07 8.64
CA ALA A 115 0.21 -20.90 8.69
C ALA A 115 0.68 -21.21 10.13
N VAL A 116 0.56 -20.26 11.06
CA VAL A 116 1.02 -20.42 12.45
C VAL A 116 -0.04 -21.03 13.35
N ILE A 117 -1.30 -20.59 13.23
CA ILE A 117 -2.38 -20.97 14.16
C ILE A 117 -3.11 -22.23 13.72
N ARG A 118 -3.31 -22.43 12.41
CA ARG A 118 -4.06 -23.56 11.84
C ARG A 118 -3.22 -24.29 10.77
N PRO A 119 -2.14 -24.98 11.17
CA PRO A 119 -1.24 -25.64 10.23
C PRO A 119 -1.94 -26.72 9.37
N THR A 120 -2.99 -27.37 9.89
CA THR A 120 -3.80 -28.35 9.16
C THR A 120 -4.65 -27.73 8.05
N SER A 121 -5.04 -26.46 8.19
CA SER A 121 -5.80 -25.71 7.18
C SER A 121 -4.91 -25.03 6.16
N TYR A 122 -3.61 -24.85 6.44
CA TYR A 122 -2.69 -24.17 5.53
C TYR A 122 -2.56 -24.84 4.14
N PRO A 123 -2.51 -26.18 4.01
CA PRO A 123 -2.55 -26.84 2.71
C PRO A 123 -3.81 -26.52 1.89
N LEU A 124 -4.94 -26.20 2.55
CA LEU A 124 -6.18 -25.83 1.88
C LEU A 124 -6.05 -24.49 1.15
N LEU A 125 -5.27 -23.53 1.66
CA LEU A 125 -5.01 -22.26 0.95
C LEU A 125 -4.38 -22.51 -0.42
N ARG A 126 -3.49 -23.51 -0.51
CA ARG A 126 -2.88 -23.93 -1.77
C ARG A 126 -3.88 -24.69 -2.64
N ARG A 127 -4.66 -25.60 -2.06
CA ARG A 127 -5.65 -26.40 -2.77
C ARG A 127 -6.71 -25.54 -3.46
N TYR A 128 -7.21 -24.52 -2.76
CA TYR A 128 -8.26 -23.62 -3.27
C TYR A 128 -7.72 -22.38 -4.00
N ARG A 129 -6.41 -22.30 -4.25
CA ARG A 129 -5.76 -21.14 -4.90
C ARG A 129 -6.14 -19.81 -4.26
N CYS A 130 -6.29 -19.78 -2.93
CA CYS A 130 -6.74 -18.58 -2.22
C CYS A 130 -5.76 -17.41 -2.35
N ARG A 131 -4.46 -17.70 -2.59
CA ARG A 131 -3.42 -16.68 -2.77
C ARG A 131 -3.60 -15.94 -4.10
N GLU A 132 -3.88 -16.69 -5.15
CA GLU A 132 -4.13 -16.19 -6.49
C GLU A 132 -5.43 -15.41 -6.54
N VAL A 133 -6.50 -15.95 -5.92
CA VAL A 133 -7.77 -15.23 -5.78
C VAL A 133 -7.59 -13.93 -4.99
N GLY A 134 -6.84 -13.96 -3.88
CA GLY A 134 -6.53 -12.76 -3.09
C GLY A 134 -5.78 -11.71 -3.92
N ALA A 135 -4.77 -12.14 -4.69
CA ALA A 135 -4.04 -11.27 -5.61
C ALA A 135 -4.96 -10.61 -6.64
N VAL A 136 -5.76 -11.40 -7.36
CA VAL A 136 -6.73 -10.88 -8.35
C VAL A 136 -7.73 -9.92 -7.71
N THR A 137 -8.21 -10.25 -6.50
CA THR A 137 -9.15 -9.41 -5.75
C THR A 137 -8.57 -8.02 -5.49
N VAL A 138 -7.29 -7.94 -5.10
CA VAL A 138 -6.59 -6.66 -4.88
C VAL A 138 -6.61 -5.80 -6.15
N TRP A 139 -6.25 -6.38 -7.30
CA TRP A 139 -6.19 -5.64 -8.56
C TRP A 139 -7.56 -5.17 -9.01
N VAL A 140 -8.55 -6.06 -8.99
CA VAL A 140 -9.90 -5.73 -9.43
C VAL A 140 -10.50 -4.66 -8.51
N SER A 141 -10.40 -4.82 -7.19
CA SER A 141 -10.98 -3.85 -6.25
C SER A 141 -10.30 -2.48 -6.35
N SER A 142 -8.97 -2.41 -6.44
CA SER A 142 -8.24 -1.15 -6.49
C SER A 142 -8.47 -0.42 -7.81
N LEU A 143 -8.44 -1.12 -8.95
CA LEU A 143 -8.70 -0.53 -10.26
C LEU A 143 -10.17 -0.13 -10.41
N CYS A 144 -11.12 -0.98 -10.01
CA CYS A 144 -12.54 -0.62 -10.07
C CYS A 144 -12.82 0.63 -9.22
N ALA A 145 -12.32 0.68 -7.98
CA ALA A 145 -12.54 1.85 -7.14
C ALA A 145 -11.91 3.12 -7.74
N ALA A 146 -10.66 3.04 -8.22
CA ALA A 146 -10.00 4.19 -8.85
C ALA A 146 -10.73 4.66 -10.12
N MET A 147 -11.26 3.73 -10.93
CA MET A 147 -12.06 4.05 -12.12
C MET A 147 -13.39 4.70 -11.76
N VAL A 148 -14.10 4.18 -10.75
CA VAL A 148 -15.36 4.75 -10.28
C VAL A 148 -15.14 6.20 -9.85
N THR A 149 -14.08 6.50 -9.08
CA THR A 149 -13.76 7.87 -8.66
C THR A 149 -13.56 8.84 -9.82
N ILE A 150 -13.01 8.38 -10.96
CA ILE A 150 -12.80 9.24 -12.14
C ILE A 150 -14.09 9.42 -12.96
N LEU A 151 -14.96 8.42 -12.98
CA LEU A 151 -16.17 8.40 -13.82
C LEU A 151 -17.38 9.07 -13.17
N THR A 152 -17.45 9.11 -11.84
CA THR A 152 -18.56 9.75 -11.14
C THR A 152 -18.39 11.26 -11.09
N ASN A 153 -19.32 12.01 -11.71
CA ASN A 153 -19.44 13.46 -11.56
C ASN A 153 -20.06 13.79 -10.19
N ASN A 154 -19.25 13.78 -9.14
CA ASN A 154 -19.38 14.56 -7.88
C ASN A 154 -20.81 14.94 -7.44
N SER A 155 -21.73 13.97 -7.39
CA SER A 155 -23.00 14.19 -6.71
C SER A 155 -22.74 14.09 -5.20
N PRO A 156 -23.22 15.03 -4.37
CA PRO A 156 -22.93 15.06 -2.94
C PRO A 156 -23.39 13.78 -2.21
N SER A 157 -24.42 13.11 -2.72
CA SER A 157 -24.88 11.82 -2.18
C SER A 157 -23.99 10.63 -2.56
N THR A 158 -23.25 10.72 -3.66
CA THR A 158 -22.28 9.69 -4.07
C THR A 158 -20.91 9.90 -3.43
N GLU A 159 -20.52 11.14 -3.15
CA GLU A 159 -19.22 11.46 -2.54
C GLU A 159 -19.07 10.85 -1.14
N TRP A 160 -20.10 10.94 -0.28
CA TRP A 160 -20.03 10.38 1.06
C TRP A 160 -19.85 8.86 1.04
N LEU A 161 -20.55 8.16 0.14
CA LEU A 161 -20.50 6.70 0.03
C LEU A 161 -19.13 6.23 -0.47
N MET A 162 -18.58 6.96 -1.44
CA MET A 162 -17.26 6.68 -2.01
C MET A 162 -16.12 6.95 -1.04
N SER A 163 -16.35 7.74 0.01
CA SER A 163 -15.37 7.99 1.08
C SER A 163 -15.53 7.02 2.27
N ALA A 164 -16.76 6.91 2.77
CA ALA A 164 -17.04 6.13 3.98
C ALA A 164 -16.83 4.62 3.79
N VAL A 165 -17.16 4.07 2.62
CA VAL A 165 -17.04 2.63 2.36
C VAL A 165 -15.57 2.18 2.34
N PRO A 166 -14.66 2.79 1.56
CA PRO A 166 -13.24 2.44 1.61
C PRO A 166 -12.61 2.61 3.00
N LEU A 167 -12.96 3.67 3.73
CA LEU A 167 -12.49 3.86 5.10
C LEU A 167 -12.97 2.73 6.02
N GLY A 168 -14.26 2.39 5.97
CA GLY A 168 -14.84 1.31 6.77
C GLY A 168 -14.19 -0.05 6.47
N VAL A 169 -13.97 -0.36 5.19
CA VAL A 169 -13.28 -1.59 4.76
C VAL A 169 -11.84 -1.60 5.30
N MET A 170 -11.12 -0.48 5.20
CA MET A 170 -9.75 -0.39 5.70
C MET A 170 -9.65 -0.55 7.22
N LEU A 171 -10.59 0.02 7.98
CA LEU A 171 -10.66 -0.18 9.43
C LEU A 171 -10.94 -1.64 9.78
N LEU A 172 -11.83 -2.30 9.03
CA LEU A 172 -12.09 -3.74 9.19
C LEU A 172 -10.82 -4.57 8.94
N MET A 173 -10.12 -4.32 7.83
CA MET A 173 -8.85 -5.01 7.51
C MET A 173 -7.80 -4.75 8.58
N THR A 174 -7.70 -3.51 9.07
CA THR A 174 -6.80 -3.15 10.18
C THR A 174 -7.11 -3.95 11.43
N LYS A 175 -8.39 -4.05 11.82
CA LYS A 175 -8.79 -4.85 12.99
C LYS A 175 -8.37 -6.32 12.81
N LEU A 176 -8.56 -6.89 11.62
CA LEU A 176 -8.14 -8.27 11.31
C LEU A 176 -6.61 -8.43 11.42
N MET A 177 -5.83 -7.48 10.89
CA MET A 177 -4.37 -7.50 10.96
C MET A 177 -3.86 -7.42 12.41
N VAL A 178 -4.40 -6.50 13.21
CA VAL A 178 -4.04 -6.34 14.63
C VAL A 178 -4.42 -7.60 15.41
N TRP A 179 -5.63 -8.12 15.22
CA TRP A 179 -6.09 -9.35 15.86
C TRP A 179 -5.23 -10.55 15.47
N GLY A 180 -4.88 -10.68 14.19
CA GLY A 180 -3.97 -11.72 13.69
C GLY A 180 -2.58 -11.62 14.35
N SER A 181 -2.03 -10.40 14.44
CA SER A 181 -0.75 -10.12 15.09
C SER A 181 -0.73 -10.55 16.56
N ILE A 182 -1.77 -10.17 17.31
CA ILE A 182 -1.92 -10.53 18.73
C ILE A 182 -2.09 -12.04 18.88
N SER A 183 -2.87 -12.68 18.01
CA SER A 183 -3.11 -14.12 18.06
C SER A 183 -1.84 -14.93 17.82
N ILE A 184 -1.03 -14.53 16.83
CA ILE A 184 0.29 -15.12 16.60
C ILE A 184 1.18 -14.89 17.84
N ALA A 185 1.24 -13.67 18.38
CA ALA A 185 2.03 -13.39 19.58
C ALA A 185 1.64 -14.29 20.77
N ARG A 186 0.33 -14.47 21.00
CA ARG A 186 -0.20 -15.34 22.06
C ARG A 186 0.16 -16.81 21.83
N ALA A 187 0.04 -17.31 20.60
CA ALA A 187 0.40 -18.69 20.28
C ALA A 187 1.90 -18.94 20.47
N LEU A 188 2.75 -17.96 20.15
CA LEU A 188 4.19 -18.04 20.40
C LEU A 188 4.51 -18.00 21.89
N ARG A 189 3.84 -17.14 22.68
CA ARG A 189 4.00 -17.13 24.14
C ARG A 189 3.58 -18.45 24.80
N ARG A 190 2.47 -19.05 24.38
CA ARG A 190 2.00 -20.34 24.90
C ARG A 190 2.90 -21.52 24.51
N SER A 191 3.69 -21.37 23.44
CA SER A 191 4.64 -22.39 23.01
C SER A 191 5.94 -22.38 23.82
N GLY A 192 6.11 -21.54 24.85
CA GLY A 192 7.31 -21.52 25.70
C GLY A 192 7.03 -21.09 27.16
N PRO A 193 7.14 -22.06 28.09
CA PRO A 193 8.22 -22.05 29.07
C PRO A 193 8.88 -23.45 29.19
N GLY A 194 10.15 -23.57 28.82
CA GLY A 194 10.98 -24.76 29.12
C GLY A 194 11.42 -25.64 27.95
N ARG A 195 11.15 -25.30 26.68
CA ARG A 195 11.76 -25.98 25.52
C ARG A 195 12.21 -24.99 24.44
N ASP A 196 13.51 -25.11 24.14
CA ASP A 196 14.32 -24.68 23.01
C ASP A 196 13.73 -23.78 21.91
N GLU A 197 14.58 -22.82 21.52
CA GLU A 197 14.55 -21.97 20.32
C GLU A 197 13.25 -21.92 19.51
N LEU A 198 12.64 -20.72 19.51
CA LEU A 198 11.50 -20.39 18.65
C LEU A 198 11.79 -20.78 17.19
N HIS A 199 11.11 -21.83 16.70
CA HIS A 199 11.30 -22.35 15.33
C HIS A 199 11.39 -21.19 14.32
N PRO A 200 12.45 -21.09 13.50
CA PRO A 200 12.78 -19.88 12.73
C PRO A 200 11.63 -19.42 11.81
N LEU A 201 10.83 -20.35 11.29
CA LEU A 201 9.64 -20.06 10.49
C LEU A 201 8.56 -19.27 11.27
N LYS A 202 8.35 -19.60 12.55
CA LYS A 202 7.36 -18.92 13.40
C LYS A 202 7.82 -17.51 13.76
N ARG A 203 9.11 -17.32 14.05
CA ARG A 203 9.72 -16.00 14.30
C ARG A 203 9.62 -15.10 13.07
N LYS A 204 9.89 -15.64 11.88
CA LYS A 204 9.76 -14.93 10.61
C LYS A 204 8.33 -14.49 10.37
N ALA A 205 7.35 -15.39 10.52
CA ALA A 205 5.94 -15.07 10.34
C ALA A 205 5.46 -13.95 11.26
N PHE A 206 5.83 -14.00 12.55
CA PHE A 206 5.49 -12.94 13.50
C PHE A 206 6.10 -11.59 13.13
N ARG A 207 7.38 -11.58 12.77
CA ARG A 207 8.09 -10.36 12.35
C ARG A 207 7.45 -9.74 11.11
N THR A 208 7.11 -10.55 10.10
CA THR A 208 6.39 -10.09 8.90
C THR A 208 5.05 -9.47 9.28
N VAL A 209 4.23 -10.15 10.08
CA VAL A 209 2.90 -9.68 10.47
C VAL A 209 2.95 -8.37 11.27
N CYS A 210 3.87 -8.26 12.23
CA CYS A 210 4.05 -7.02 12.98
C CYS A 210 4.45 -5.85 12.08
N ALA A 211 5.36 -6.05 11.13
CA ALA A 211 5.76 -4.98 10.23
C ALA A 211 4.65 -4.58 9.25
N THR A 212 3.90 -5.54 8.68
CA THR A 212 2.76 -5.22 7.83
C THR A 212 1.69 -4.45 8.60
N THR A 213 1.43 -4.83 9.85
CA THR A 213 0.47 -4.13 10.72
C THR A 213 0.98 -2.73 11.08
N ALA A 214 2.26 -2.58 11.41
CA ALA A 214 2.86 -1.28 11.71
C ALA A 214 2.80 -0.34 10.49
N LEU A 215 3.13 -0.83 9.29
CA LEU A 215 3.00 -0.06 8.05
C LEU A 215 1.56 0.40 7.79
N ASN A 216 0.59 -0.49 8.00
CA ASN A 216 -0.82 -0.15 7.86
C ASN A 216 -1.26 0.95 8.85
N LEU A 217 -0.85 0.85 10.12
CA LEU A 217 -1.19 1.82 11.16
C LEU A 217 -0.48 3.17 10.99
N LEU A 218 0.78 3.16 10.56
CA LEU A 218 1.63 4.36 10.51
C LEU A 218 1.59 5.10 9.17
N CYS A 219 1.29 4.41 8.07
CA CYS A 219 1.32 5.01 6.74
C CYS A 219 -0.08 5.09 6.11
N TYR A 220 -0.86 4.00 6.13
CA TYR A 220 -2.12 3.96 5.39
C TYR A 220 -3.29 4.60 6.14
N ILE A 221 -3.47 4.31 7.44
CA ILE A 221 -4.57 4.91 8.22
C ILE A 221 -4.45 6.44 8.32
N PRO A 222 -3.29 7.02 8.64
CA PRO A 222 -3.17 8.48 8.73
C PRO A 222 -3.52 9.13 7.40
N VAL A 223 -3.04 8.58 6.27
CA VAL A 223 -3.38 9.08 4.94
C VAL A 223 -4.88 8.95 4.66
N ALA A 224 -5.52 7.84 5.02
CA ALA A 224 -6.97 7.68 4.87
C ALA A 224 -7.73 8.80 5.59
N LEU A 225 -7.42 9.00 6.87
CA LEU A 225 -8.08 10.00 7.70
C LEU A 225 -7.82 11.42 7.19
N LEU A 226 -6.62 11.71 6.70
CA LEU A 226 -6.28 13.00 6.12
C LEU A 226 -7.03 13.28 4.81
N LEU A 227 -7.19 12.26 3.95
CA LEU A 227 -7.95 12.39 2.70
C LEU A 227 -9.46 12.59 2.98
N GLU A 228 -10.00 11.87 3.97
CA GLU A 228 -11.38 12.06 4.44
C GLU A 228 -11.57 13.45 5.07
N PHE A 229 -10.63 13.88 5.91
CA PHE A 229 -10.67 15.19 6.54
C PHE A 229 -10.58 16.31 5.50
N LYS A 230 -9.84 16.12 4.40
CA LYS A 230 -9.82 17.06 3.27
C LYS A 230 -11.22 17.27 2.67
N LEU A 231 -12.03 16.22 2.60
CA LEU A 231 -13.41 16.27 2.09
C LEU A 231 -14.36 16.94 3.09
N LEU A 232 -14.12 16.76 4.40
CA LEU A 232 -14.97 17.29 5.49
C LEU A 232 -14.62 18.74 5.89
N ALA A 233 -13.35 19.17 5.81
CA ALA A 233 -12.86 20.46 6.27
C ALA A 233 -12.32 21.34 5.12
N ARG A 234 -12.89 22.54 4.97
CA ARG A 234 -12.75 23.43 3.81
C ARG A 234 -11.69 24.55 3.92
N GLN A 235 -10.65 24.46 4.74
CA GLN A 235 -9.68 25.58 4.87
C GLN A 235 -8.17 25.23 4.86
N THR A 236 -7.45 26.09 4.12
CA THR A 236 -6.03 26.50 4.08
C THR A 236 -4.90 25.48 3.93
N PHE A 237 -5.01 24.24 4.43
CA PHE A 237 -3.91 23.24 4.34
C PHE A 237 -3.97 22.32 3.11
N GLN A 238 -4.92 22.55 2.20
CA GLN A 238 -5.25 21.60 1.14
C GLN A 238 -4.13 21.40 0.09
N CYS A 239 -3.34 22.44 -0.22
CA CYS A 239 -2.29 22.33 -1.25
C CYS A 239 -1.17 21.36 -0.82
N TRP A 240 -0.72 21.41 0.44
CA TRP A 240 0.40 20.59 0.92
C TRP A 240 -0.02 19.19 1.38
N LEU A 241 -1.30 18.99 1.68
CA LEU A 241 -1.80 17.72 2.20
C LEU A 241 -1.69 16.58 1.19
N THR A 242 -2.03 16.86 -0.08
CA THR A 242 -2.04 15.84 -1.15
C THR A 242 -0.63 15.32 -1.46
N PRO A 243 0.40 16.17 -1.65
CA PRO A 243 1.78 15.73 -1.84
C PRO A 243 2.32 14.95 -0.63
N VAL A 244 2.01 15.37 0.60
CA VAL A 244 2.43 14.66 1.82
C VAL A 244 1.79 13.27 1.89
N CYS A 245 0.48 13.15 1.62
CA CYS A 245 -0.20 11.86 1.58
C CYS A 245 0.43 10.93 0.54
N PHE A 246 0.67 11.46 -0.66
CA PHE A 246 1.29 10.70 -1.74
C PHE A 246 2.72 10.24 -1.39
N LEU A 247 3.51 11.10 -0.75
CA LEU A 247 4.85 10.77 -0.25
C LEU A 247 4.81 9.65 0.79
N VAL A 248 3.90 9.71 1.76
CA VAL A 248 3.77 8.69 2.81
C VAL A 248 3.39 7.32 2.21
N LEU A 249 2.45 7.29 1.27
CA LEU A 249 2.09 6.06 0.56
C LEU A 249 3.25 5.49 -0.27
N SER A 250 3.99 6.37 -0.93
CA SER A 250 5.17 6.00 -1.71
C SER A 250 6.31 5.49 -0.81
N ALA A 251 6.49 6.06 0.38
CA ALA A 251 7.45 5.55 1.36
C ALA A 251 7.04 4.15 1.86
N ALA A 252 5.75 3.94 2.14
CA ALA A 252 5.24 2.64 2.57
C ALA A 252 5.51 1.53 1.54
N SER A 253 5.39 1.84 0.25
CA SER A 253 5.67 0.88 -0.83
C SER A 253 7.15 0.53 -0.99
N VAL A 254 8.07 1.34 -0.45
CA VAL A 254 9.52 1.07 -0.38
C VAL A 254 9.88 0.27 0.87
N VAL A 255 9.35 0.68 2.03
CA VAL A 255 9.69 0.08 3.33
C VAL A 255 9.26 -1.39 3.38
N HIS A 256 8.12 -1.74 2.78
CA HIS A 256 7.63 -3.13 2.79
C HIS A 256 8.59 -4.12 2.10
N PRO A 257 8.99 -3.94 0.82
CA PRO A 257 10.04 -4.73 0.17
C PRO A 257 11.34 -4.84 0.97
N MET A 258 11.82 -3.73 1.52
CA MET A 258 13.06 -3.70 2.31
C MET A 258 12.96 -4.57 3.56
N PHE A 259 11.83 -4.49 4.24
CA PHE A 259 11.56 -5.36 5.39
C PHE A 259 11.44 -6.83 4.99
N TYR A 260 10.78 -7.12 3.87
CA TYR A 260 10.68 -8.48 3.36
C TYR A 260 12.07 -9.07 3.05
N LEU A 261 12.94 -8.32 2.36
CA LEU A 261 14.30 -8.76 2.04
C LEU A 261 15.16 -8.97 3.30
N SER A 262 15.10 -8.06 4.27
CA SER A 262 15.86 -8.18 5.51
C SER A 262 15.44 -9.41 6.33
N THR A 263 14.15 -9.76 6.31
CA THR A 263 13.64 -10.98 6.97
C THR A 263 13.91 -12.28 6.21
N GLN A 264 14.25 -12.19 4.93
CA GLN A 264 14.66 -13.34 4.10
C GLN A 264 16.15 -13.70 4.29
N GLY A 265 16.94 -12.85 4.96
CA GLY A 265 18.38 -13.04 5.13
C GLY A 265 19.19 -12.86 3.83
N GLY A 266 18.56 -12.40 2.76
CA GLY A 266 19.20 -12.10 1.49
C GLY A 266 19.50 -10.63 1.38
N LEU A 267 20.78 -10.25 1.50
CA LEU A 267 21.23 -8.93 1.05
C LEU A 267 20.84 -8.74 -0.43
N PRO A 268 20.49 -7.51 -0.86
CA PRO A 268 20.30 -7.20 -2.27
C PRO A 268 21.54 -7.64 -3.07
N PRO A 269 21.41 -8.08 -4.33
CA PRO A 269 22.54 -8.48 -5.17
C PRO A 269 23.62 -7.39 -5.29
N PHE A 270 23.26 -6.11 -5.13
CA PHE A 270 24.22 -4.99 -5.04
C PHE A 270 25.20 -5.08 -3.86
N CYS A 271 24.89 -5.87 -2.83
CA CYS A 271 25.76 -6.14 -1.69
C CYS A 271 26.44 -7.52 -1.74
N LYS A 272 26.16 -8.35 -2.75
CA LYS A 272 26.95 -9.55 -2.96
C LYS A 272 28.20 -9.14 -3.73
N ARG A 273 29.36 -9.13 -3.04
CA ARG A 273 30.65 -9.14 -3.75
C ARG A 273 30.60 -10.25 -4.81
N PRO A 274 31.06 -10.00 -6.05
CA PRO A 274 31.35 -11.12 -6.94
C PRO A 274 32.26 -12.06 -6.17
N ALA A 275 31.89 -13.33 -6.10
CA ALA A 275 32.80 -14.35 -5.63
C ALA A 275 34.00 -14.27 -6.57
N ALA A 276 35.15 -13.87 -6.04
CA ALA A 276 36.41 -13.98 -6.74
C ALA A 276 36.65 -15.48 -6.94
N GLU A 277 36.56 -15.93 -8.19
CA GLU A 277 37.32 -17.09 -8.66
C GLU A 277 38.76 -16.65 -8.91
#